data_AF-A0A922F1A4-F1
#
_entry.id   AF-A0A922F1A4-F1
#
_cell.length_a   1.000
_cell.length_b   1.000
_cell.length_c   1.000
_cell.angle_alpha   90.00
_cell.angle_beta   90.00
_cell.angle_gamma   90.00
#
_symmetry.space_group_name_H-M   'P 1'
#
loop_
_entity.id
_entity.type
_entity.pdbx_description
1 polymer ?
#
loop_
_entity_poly.entity_id
_entity_poly.type
_entity_poly.pdbx_seq_one_letter_code
_entity_poly.pdbx_strand_id
1 'polypeptide(L)'
;MAAILARKSLQALRARQLAVPGQALLGLHNYRMRFSSHPYSTIKEDEEREELAKEMSKDWSSVFERSINTLFLTEMVRGLMLTLKYFFDKKVTINYPFEKGPLSPRFRGEHALRRYPTGEERCIACKLCEAVGIILNLMWLGSCVWHFNLRRLLSFIRYVLHKQSPLKRRNEKMVAVGLLGMILT
;
A
#
# COMPACT_ATOMS: atom_id res chain seq x y z
N MET A 1 5.97 -16.53 -48.88
CA MET A 1 6.35 -15.28 -48.17
C MET A 1 5.49 -14.96 -46.94
N ALA A 2 4.20 -15.31 -46.90
CA ALA A 2 3.31 -15.04 -45.75
C ALA A 2 3.71 -15.77 -44.43
N ALA A 3 4.23 -17.00 -44.52
CA ALA A 3 4.59 -17.79 -43.33
C ALA A 3 5.82 -17.23 -42.56
N ILE A 4 6.74 -16.54 -43.25
CA ILE A 4 7.93 -15.94 -42.65
C ILE A 4 7.56 -14.65 -41.89
N LEU A 5 6.60 -13.87 -42.41
CA LEU A 5 6.06 -12.68 -41.75
C LEU A 5 5.24 -13.04 -40.50
N ALA A 6 4.49 -14.14 -40.53
CA ALA A 6 3.72 -14.63 -39.37
C ALA A 6 4.62 -15.13 -38.21
N ARG A 7 5.78 -15.73 -38.51
CA ARG A 7 6.75 -16.12 -37.46
C ARG A 7 7.47 -14.91 -36.86
N LYS A 8 7.80 -13.88 -37.67
CA LYS A 8 8.37 -12.62 -37.18
C LYS A 8 7.37 -11.81 -36.33
N SER A 9 6.07 -11.81 -36.67
CA SER A 9 5.05 -11.13 -35.87
C SER A 9 4.76 -11.85 -34.55
N LEU A 10 4.76 -13.19 -34.52
CA LEU A 10 4.66 -13.96 -33.28
C LEU A 10 5.89 -13.78 -32.38
N GLN A 11 7.11 -13.69 -32.95
CA GLN A 11 8.33 -13.38 -32.18
C GLN A 11 8.31 -11.93 -31.65
N ALA A 12 7.77 -10.97 -32.41
CA ALA A 12 7.60 -9.59 -31.96
C ALA A 12 6.52 -9.45 -30.86
N LEU A 13 5.46 -10.27 -30.89
CA LEU A 13 4.45 -10.32 -29.82
C LEU A 13 4.99 -11.00 -28.55
N ARG A 14 5.83 -12.03 -28.67
CA ARG A 14 6.53 -12.64 -27.53
C ARG A 14 7.56 -11.70 -26.89
N ALA A 15 8.29 -10.92 -27.69
CA ALA A 15 9.23 -9.92 -27.20
C ALA A 15 8.52 -8.76 -26.46
N ARG A 16 7.27 -8.45 -26.82
CA ARG A 16 6.44 -7.45 -26.12
C ARG A 16 5.80 -7.95 -24.82
N GLN A 17 5.71 -9.26 -24.59
CA GLN A 17 5.24 -9.81 -23.30
C GLN A 17 6.34 -9.84 -22.22
N LEU A 18 7.62 -9.65 -22.59
CA LEU A 18 8.74 -9.56 -21.64
C LEU A 18 9.16 -8.11 -21.34
N ALA A 19 8.59 -7.13 -22.02
CA ALA A 19 8.84 -5.71 -21.79
C ALA A 19 7.56 -5.08 -21.21
N VAL A 20 7.61 -4.77 -19.90
CA VAL A 20 6.58 -4.19 -19.04
C VAL A 20 5.68 -5.24 -18.34
N PRO A 21 6.17 -5.81 -17.23
CA PRO A 21 6.21 -5.12 -15.94
C PRO A 21 7.59 -4.47 -15.78
N GLY A 22 7.75 -3.16 -15.93
CA GLY A 22 7.35 -2.26 -14.86
C GLY A 22 8.01 -2.78 -13.58
N GLN A 23 9.34 -2.74 -13.43
CA GLN A 23 10.09 -1.55 -12.98
C GLN A 23 9.47 -0.78 -11.79
N ALA A 24 8.36 -1.26 -11.22
CA ALA A 24 7.77 -0.85 -9.95
C ALA A 24 8.07 -1.86 -8.82
N LEU A 25 8.61 -3.05 -9.14
CA LEU A 25 9.11 -4.01 -8.13
C LEU A 25 10.61 -3.84 -7.80
N LEU A 26 11.32 -2.92 -8.45
CA LEU A 26 12.67 -2.50 -8.06
C LEU A 26 12.68 -1.15 -7.31
N GLY A 27 11.50 -0.52 -7.16
CA GLY A 27 11.34 0.71 -6.37
C GLY A 27 10.94 0.46 -4.93
N LEU A 28 10.27 -0.67 -4.61
CA LEU A 28 9.82 -1.01 -3.26
C LEU A 28 10.65 -2.09 -2.55
N HIS A 29 11.70 -2.64 -3.19
CA HIS A 29 12.67 -3.49 -2.50
C HIS A 29 13.72 -2.68 -1.72
N ASN A 30 13.78 -1.36 -1.94
CA ASN A 30 14.73 -0.46 -1.29
C ASN A 30 14.17 0.29 -0.07
N TYR A 31 12.92 0.01 0.34
CA TYR A 31 12.37 0.43 1.64
C TYR A 31 12.03 -0.76 2.55
N ARG A 32 12.55 -1.95 2.22
CA ARG A 32 12.72 -2.99 3.23
C ARG A 32 13.76 -2.43 4.18
N MET A 33 13.32 -2.07 5.39
CA MET A 33 14.19 -1.68 6.50
C MET A 33 15.43 -2.59 6.46
N ARG A 34 16.59 -2.03 6.06
CA ARG A 34 17.87 -2.58 6.47
C ARG A 34 17.94 -2.31 7.95
N PHE A 35 17.27 -3.17 8.72
CA PHE A 35 17.76 -3.53 10.02
C PHE A 35 19.13 -4.12 9.73
N SER A 36 20.16 -3.28 9.79
CA SER A 36 21.54 -3.72 9.75
C SER A 36 21.78 -4.50 11.04
N SER A 37 21.28 -5.72 11.10
CA SER A 37 21.88 -6.75 11.93
C SER A 37 23.17 -7.10 11.21
N HIS A 38 24.27 -6.41 11.52
CA HIS A 38 25.61 -6.84 11.16
C HIS A 38 25.75 -8.31 11.59
N PRO A 39 25.78 -9.28 10.67
CA PRO A 39 25.92 -10.67 11.03
C PRO A 39 27.43 -10.94 11.14
N TYR A 40 27.88 -11.19 12.38
CA TYR A 40 29.15 -11.82 12.75
C TYR A 40 30.43 -11.24 12.12
N SER A 41 31.23 -10.58 12.95
CA SER A 41 32.51 -9.97 12.60
C SER A 41 33.43 -10.92 11.82
N THR A 42 34.05 -10.39 10.76
CA THR A 42 35.15 -11.10 10.12
C THR A 42 36.41 -10.94 10.97
N ILE A 43 37.24 -11.98 11.09
CA ILE A 43 38.49 -11.96 11.87
C ILE A 43 39.37 -10.75 11.50
N LYS A 44 39.31 -10.34 10.22
CA LYS A 44 40.01 -9.16 9.69
C LYS A 44 39.47 -7.84 10.24
N GLU A 45 38.15 -7.68 10.36
CA GLU A 45 37.54 -6.49 10.98
C GLU A 45 37.84 -6.41 12.49
N ASP A 46 37.98 -7.56 13.16
CA ASP A 46 38.34 -7.60 14.58
C ASP A 46 39.83 -7.27 14.79
N GLU A 47 40.72 -7.75 13.92
CA GLU A 47 42.14 -7.33 13.86
C GLU A 47 42.26 -5.81 13.60
N GLU A 48 41.54 -5.29 12.61
CA GLU A 48 41.50 -3.85 12.29
C GLU A 48 40.96 -3.00 13.46
N ARG A 49 39.93 -3.48 14.19
CA ARG A 49 39.40 -2.79 15.38
C ARG A 49 40.39 -2.80 16.54
N GLU A 50 41.10 -3.91 16.75
CA GLU A 50 42.16 -3.98 17.75
C GLU A 50 43.33 -3.07 17.42
N GLU A 51 43.73 -3.00 16.15
CA GLU A 51 44.76 -2.07 15.67
C GLU A 51 44.33 -0.62 15.88
N LEU A 52 43.11 -0.26 15.49
CA LEU A 52 42.56 1.08 15.68
C LEU A 52 42.42 1.45 17.17
N ALA A 53 42.06 0.50 18.04
CA ALA A 53 42.02 0.70 19.48
C ALA A 53 43.43 0.93 20.06
N LYS A 54 44.43 0.18 19.59
CA LYS A 54 45.84 0.35 19.99
C LYS A 54 46.38 1.70 19.52
N GLU A 55 46.10 2.11 18.28
CA GLU A 55 46.51 3.43 17.75
C GLU A 55 45.90 4.57 18.57
N MET A 56 44.60 4.51 18.84
CA MET A 56 43.91 5.50 19.65
C MET A 56 44.42 5.55 21.09
N SER A 57 44.92 4.44 21.64
CA SER A 57 45.50 4.41 22.99
C SER A 57 46.92 4.98 23.10
N LYS A 58 47.65 5.14 21.99
CA LYS A 58 49.00 5.73 21.99
C LYS A 58 48.97 7.24 22.28
N ASP A 59 47.89 7.90 21.84
CA ASP A 59 47.68 9.32 22.07
C ASP A 59 47.06 9.57 23.44
N TRP A 60 47.90 9.89 24.43
CA TRP A 60 47.50 10.15 25.82
C TRP A 60 46.41 11.24 25.96
N SER A 61 46.40 12.24 25.08
CA SER A 61 45.37 13.29 25.06
C SER A 61 43.99 12.74 24.68
N SER A 62 43.91 11.90 23.65
CA SER A 62 42.64 11.37 23.15
C SER A 62 42.00 10.37 24.11
N VAL A 63 42.82 9.57 24.80
CA VAL A 63 42.37 8.68 25.86
C VAL A 63 41.78 9.49 27.00
N PHE A 64 42.48 10.54 27.43
CA PHE A 64 42.01 11.40 28.51
C PHE A 64 40.70 12.13 28.17
N GLU A 65 40.55 12.67 26.96
CA GLU A 65 39.32 13.31 26.50
C GLU A 65 38.14 12.32 26.43
N ARG A 66 38.38 11.09 25.94
CA ARG A 66 37.34 10.06 25.89
C ARG A 66 36.94 9.61 27.29
N SER A 67 37.90 9.43 28.20
CA SER A 67 37.65 9.11 29.61
C SER A 67 36.87 10.21 30.32
N ILE A 68 37.16 11.49 30.06
CA ILE A 68 36.37 12.60 30.60
C ILE A 68 34.95 12.56 30.05
N ASN A 69 34.78 12.39 28.74
CA ASN A 69 33.45 12.36 28.14
C ASN A 69 32.58 11.20 28.66
N THR A 70 33.18 10.02 28.90
CA THR A 70 32.46 8.86 29.45
C THR A 70 32.19 8.99 30.95
N LEU A 71 33.17 9.44 31.74
CA LEU A 71 33.01 9.62 33.20
C LEU A 71 32.06 10.78 33.55
N PHE A 72 32.16 11.89 32.82
CA PHE A 72 31.28 13.06 33.01
C PHE A 72 29.98 12.99 32.21
N LEU A 73 29.72 11.85 31.53
CA LEU A 73 28.47 11.58 30.81
C LEU A 73 28.02 12.77 29.94
N THR A 74 28.96 13.38 29.22
CA THR A 74 28.74 14.66 28.54
C THR A 74 27.61 14.59 27.51
N GLU A 75 27.42 13.42 26.88
CA GLU A 75 26.30 13.15 25.97
C GLU A 75 24.93 13.16 26.67
N MET A 76 24.85 12.66 27.92
CA MET A 76 23.62 12.69 28.71
C MET A 76 23.28 14.12 29.12
N VAL A 77 24.28 14.91 29.52
CA VAL A 77 24.10 16.33 29.84
C VAL A 77 23.62 17.11 28.62
N ARG A 78 24.15 16.84 27.43
CA ARG A 78 23.66 17.46 26.17
C ARG A 78 22.19 17.08 25.89
N GLY A 79 21.81 15.82 26.10
CA GLY A 79 20.42 15.38 25.99
C GLY A 79 19.48 16.08 26.98
N LEU A 80 19.89 16.18 28.25
CA LEU A 80 19.15 16.88 29.30
C LEU A 80 19.03 18.39 29.03
N MET A 81 20.08 19.02 28.49
CA MET A 81 20.02 20.43 28.11
C MET A 81 19.02 20.67 26.98
N LEU A 82 18.90 19.73 26.04
CA LEU A 82 17.91 19.81 24.96
C LEU A 82 16.48 19.65 25.49
N THR A 83 16.23 18.71 26.40
CA THR A 83 14.90 18.53 27.00
C THR A 83 14.51 19.74 27.85
N LEU A 84 15.45 20.31 28.62
CA LEU A 84 15.24 21.55 29.36
C LEU A 84 14.92 22.73 28.43
N LYS A 85 15.59 22.84 27.28
CA LYS A 85 15.27 23.87 26.28
C LYS A 85 13.81 23.76 25.81
N TYR A 86 13.37 22.57 25.41
CA TYR A 86 11.98 22.35 24.97
C TYR A 86 10.96 22.51 26.11
N PHE A 87 11.37 22.30 27.36
CA PHE A 87 10.50 22.53 28.52
C PHE A 87 10.19 24.02 28.73
N PHE A 88 11.14 24.90 28.45
CA PHE A 88 10.94 26.36 28.52
C PHE A 88 10.39 26.98 27.24
N ASP A 89 10.40 26.24 26.12
CA ASP A 89 9.77 26.68 24.89
C ASP A 89 8.24 26.72 25.01
N LYS A 90 7.60 27.58 24.20
CA LYS A 90 6.14 27.74 24.22
C LYS A 90 5.47 26.47 23.68
N LYS A 91 4.56 25.88 24.47
CA LYS A 91 3.75 24.73 24.04
C LYS A 91 2.88 25.07 22.82
N VAL A 92 2.93 24.23 21.78
CA VAL A 92 2.14 24.35 20.54
C VAL A 92 0.76 23.69 20.62
N THR A 93 0.25 23.47 21.83
CA THR A 93 -1.03 22.80 22.09
C THR A 93 -2.21 23.75 21.83
N ILE A 94 -3.15 23.34 20.99
CA ILE A 94 -4.44 24.02 20.80
C ILE A 94 -5.46 23.55 21.85
N ASN A 95 -6.31 24.45 22.35
CA ASN A 95 -7.33 24.12 23.35
C ASN A 95 -8.61 23.59 22.70
N TYR A 96 -8.66 22.29 22.39
CA TYR A 96 -9.91 21.63 22.01
C TYR A 96 -10.82 21.52 23.24
N PRO A 97 -12.13 21.86 23.19
CA PRO A 97 -13.01 21.99 22.03
C PRO A 97 -13.19 23.42 21.49
N PHE A 98 -12.55 24.43 22.09
CA PHE A 98 -12.79 25.84 21.78
C PHE A 98 -12.07 26.29 20.50
N GLU A 99 -10.88 25.76 20.25
CA GLU A 99 -10.07 26.08 19.07
C GLU A 99 -9.86 24.82 18.22
N LYS A 100 -10.16 24.93 16.91
CA LYS A 100 -9.95 23.85 15.93
C LYS A 100 -8.78 24.18 15.02
N GLY A 101 -7.99 23.17 14.67
CA GLY A 101 -6.89 23.32 13.72
C GLY A 101 -7.38 23.75 12.32
N PRO A 102 -6.52 24.40 11.52
CA PRO A 102 -6.88 24.84 10.17
C PRO A 102 -7.17 23.63 9.28
N LEU A 103 -8.38 23.57 8.72
CA LEU A 103 -8.80 22.52 7.80
C LEU A 103 -8.72 23.03 6.36
N SER A 104 -8.11 22.24 5.48
CA SER A 104 -8.12 22.55 4.05
C SER A 104 -9.51 22.31 3.45
N PRO A 105 -9.92 23.05 2.40
CA PRO A 105 -11.23 22.87 1.75
C PRO A 105 -11.38 21.50 1.08
N ARG A 106 -10.28 20.76 0.92
CA ARG A 106 -10.26 19.39 0.36
C ARG A 106 -10.22 18.32 1.45
N PHE A 107 -10.46 18.68 2.71
CA PHE A 107 -10.52 17.70 3.79
C PHE A 107 -11.62 16.66 3.52
N ARG A 108 -11.27 15.38 3.65
CA ARG A 108 -12.20 14.26 3.49
C ARG A 108 -12.68 13.84 4.87
N GLY A 109 -13.83 14.36 5.27
CA GLY A 109 -14.50 13.99 6.51
C GLY A 109 -15.60 12.95 6.29
N GLU A 110 -16.73 13.16 6.94
CA GLU A 110 -17.92 12.35 6.76
C GLU A 110 -18.50 12.50 5.34
N HIS A 111 -18.93 11.38 4.76
CA HIS A 111 -19.51 11.36 3.42
C HIS A 111 -20.99 11.71 3.52
N ALA A 112 -21.40 12.81 2.89
CA ALA A 112 -22.78 13.26 2.84
C ALA A 112 -23.30 13.29 1.39
N LEU A 113 -24.50 12.76 1.17
CA LEU A 113 -25.17 12.87 -0.12
C LEU A 113 -25.77 14.27 -0.28
N ARG A 114 -25.34 14.98 -1.32
CA ARG A 114 -25.82 16.34 -1.62
C ARG A 114 -27.11 16.27 -2.44
N ARG A 115 -28.06 17.18 -2.20
CA ARG A 115 -29.28 17.40 -3.01
C ARG A 115 -29.16 18.66 -3.88
N TYR A 116 -29.85 18.72 -5.02
CA TYR A 116 -29.99 19.93 -5.84
C TYR A 116 -30.77 21.02 -5.09
N PRO A 117 -30.71 22.31 -5.52
CA PRO A 117 -31.54 23.36 -4.93
C PRO A 117 -33.05 23.11 -5.12
N THR A 118 -33.45 22.26 -6.08
CA THR A 118 -34.84 21.81 -6.30
C THR A 118 -35.30 20.72 -5.32
N GLY A 119 -34.40 20.21 -4.47
CA GLY A 119 -34.70 19.15 -3.49
C GLY A 119 -34.49 17.73 -4.01
N GLU A 120 -34.30 17.53 -5.32
CA GLU A 120 -33.98 16.22 -5.89
C GLU A 120 -32.58 15.74 -5.47
N GLU A 121 -32.42 14.43 -5.23
CA GLU A 121 -31.14 13.82 -4.90
C GLU A 121 -30.19 13.77 -6.10
N ARG A 122 -28.89 13.99 -5.88
CA ARG A 122 -27.90 13.93 -6.99
C ARG A 122 -27.51 12.51 -7.40
N CYS A 123 -27.93 11.50 -6.63
CA CYS A 123 -27.59 10.11 -6.90
C CYS A 123 -28.56 9.53 -7.94
N ILE A 124 -28.07 9.23 -9.14
CA ILE A 124 -28.84 8.56 -10.20
C ILE A 124 -28.67 7.03 -10.18
N ALA A 125 -28.26 6.46 -9.04
CA ALA A 125 -27.98 5.02 -8.88
C ALA A 125 -27.02 4.42 -9.93
N CYS A 126 -26.04 5.21 -10.40
CA CYS A 126 -25.08 4.79 -11.44
C CYS A 126 -24.04 3.75 -10.99
N LYS A 127 -23.94 3.45 -9.69
CA LYS A 127 -22.98 2.50 -9.07
C LYS A 127 -21.48 2.81 -9.28
N LEU A 128 -21.11 4.00 -9.79
CA LEU A 128 -19.71 4.40 -9.94
C LEU A 128 -18.97 4.52 -8.60
N CYS A 129 -19.65 4.97 -7.54
CA CYS A 129 -19.05 5.11 -6.21
C CYS A 129 -18.64 3.74 -5.62
N GLU A 130 -19.44 2.70 -5.86
CA GLU A 130 -19.10 1.33 -5.47
C GLU A 130 -17.90 0.83 -6.29
N ALA A 131 -17.88 1.09 -7.60
CA ALA A 131 -16.79 0.70 -8.48
C ALA A 131 -15.45 1.36 -8.12
N VAL A 132 -15.43 2.66 -7.79
CA VAL A 132 -14.19 3.35 -7.38
C VAL A 132 -13.75 2.96 -5.96
N GLY A 133 -14.71 2.69 -5.05
CA GLY A 133 -14.43 2.16 -3.72
C GLY A 133 -13.73 0.79 -3.72
N ILE A 134 -13.78 0.06 -4.84
CA ILE A 134 -13.06 -1.22 -5.01
C ILE A 134 -11.54 -1.04 -4.95
N ILE A 135 -10.98 0.13 -5.29
CA ILE A 135 -9.53 0.34 -5.24
C ILE A 135 -8.99 0.22 -3.80
N LEU A 136 -9.72 0.71 -2.80
CA LEU A 136 -9.33 0.57 -1.39
C LEU A 136 -9.53 -0.88 -0.89
N ASN A 137 -10.56 -1.57 -1.38
CA ASN A 137 -10.83 -2.97 -1.04
C ASN A 137 -9.84 -3.94 -1.71
N LEU A 138 -9.36 -3.65 -2.92
CA LEU A 138 -8.38 -4.47 -3.65
C LEU A 138 -7.02 -4.55 -2.92
N MET A 139 -6.63 -3.47 -2.22
CA MET A 139 -5.43 -3.49 -1.38
C MET A 139 -5.57 -4.42 -0.17
N TRP A 140 -6.80 -4.67 0.30
CA TRP A 140 -7.13 -5.67 1.31
C TRP A 140 -7.38 -7.07 0.74
N LEU A 141 -7.80 -7.16 -0.53
CA LEU A 141 -8.19 -8.40 -1.20
C LEU A 141 -7.01 -9.23 -1.74
N GLY A 142 -5.76 -8.78 -1.60
CA GLY A 142 -4.58 -9.60 -1.88
C GLY A 142 -4.59 -10.97 -1.17
N SER A 143 -5.34 -11.10 -0.07
CA SER A 143 -5.57 -12.36 0.65
C SER A 143 -6.94 -13.03 0.38
N CYS A 144 -7.87 -12.39 -0.34
CA CYS A 144 -9.26 -12.87 -0.48
C CYS A 144 -9.71 -13.21 -1.92
N VAL A 145 -8.83 -13.07 -2.95
CA VAL A 145 -9.17 -13.29 -4.37
C VAL A 145 -9.77 -14.68 -4.66
N TRP A 146 -9.52 -15.70 -3.82
CA TRP A 146 -10.02 -17.06 -4.06
C TRP A 146 -11.47 -17.33 -3.59
N HIS A 147 -12.02 -16.59 -2.62
CA HIS A 147 -13.34 -16.94 -2.05
C HIS A 147 -14.50 -16.09 -2.59
N PHE A 148 -14.22 -14.98 -3.29
CA PHE A 148 -15.24 -13.98 -3.64
C PHE A 148 -15.88 -14.17 -5.03
N ASN A 149 -15.23 -14.92 -5.94
CA ASN A 149 -15.69 -15.02 -7.34
C ASN A 149 -17.00 -15.83 -7.48
N LEU A 150 -17.25 -16.80 -6.59
CA LEU A 150 -18.42 -17.69 -6.71
C LEU A 150 -19.73 -17.06 -6.19
N ARG A 151 -19.70 -16.32 -5.06
CA ARG A 151 -20.92 -15.71 -4.49
C ARG A 151 -21.42 -14.50 -5.28
N ARG A 152 -20.50 -13.74 -5.91
CA ARG A 152 -20.87 -12.59 -6.74
C ARG A 152 -21.46 -13.02 -8.09
N LEU A 153 -20.92 -14.09 -8.69
CA LEU A 153 -21.47 -14.69 -9.91
C LEU A 153 -22.90 -15.21 -9.68
N LEU A 154 -23.14 -15.95 -8.58
CA LEU A 154 -24.46 -16.48 -8.24
C LEU A 154 -25.48 -15.38 -7.93
N SER A 155 -25.06 -14.29 -7.28
CA SER A 155 -25.93 -13.14 -7.00
C SER A 155 -26.24 -12.32 -8.25
N PHE A 156 -25.28 -12.21 -9.17
CA PHE A 156 -25.47 -11.55 -10.46
C PHE A 156 -26.41 -12.34 -11.37
N ILE A 157 -26.26 -13.66 -11.44
CA ILE A 157 -27.20 -14.56 -12.16
C ILE A 157 -28.61 -14.43 -11.56
N ARG A 158 -28.74 -14.42 -10.23
CA ARG A 158 -30.04 -14.22 -9.57
C ARG A 158 -30.66 -12.84 -9.84
N TYR A 159 -29.86 -11.78 -9.92
CA TYR A 159 -30.31 -10.42 -10.26
C TYR A 159 -30.75 -10.30 -11.74
N VAL A 160 -30.01 -10.95 -12.66
CA VAL A 160 -30.36 -10.99 -14.09
C VAL A 160 -31.67 -11.76 -14.32
N LEU A 161 -31.88 -12.88 -13.62
CA LEU A 161 -33.14 -13.64 -13.68
C LEU A 161 -34.35 -12.85 -13.14
N HIS A 162 -34.14 -11.95 -12.17
CA HIS A 162 -35.24 -11.17 -11.57
C HIS A 162 -35.66 -9.95 -12.43
N LYS A 163 -34.82 -9.49 -13.37
CA LYS A 163 -35.08 -8.27 -14.16
C LYS A 163 -35.61 -8.54 -15.58
N GLN A 164 -35.82 -9.80 -15.97
CA GLN A 164 -36.47 -10.13 -17.25
C GLN A 164 -37.98 -9.89 -17.18
N SER A 165 -38.43 -8.91 -17.96
CA SER A 165 -39.83 -8.59 -18.25
C SER A 165 -40.67 -9.85 -18.59
N PRO A 166 -41.95 -9.91 -18.20
CA PRO A 166 -42.76 -11.13 -18.23
C PRO A 166 -43.06 -11.69 -19.64
N LEU A 167 -42.83 -10.93 -20.72
CA LEU A 167 -43.18 -11.34 -22.09
C LEU A 167 -42.08 -12.15 -22.81
N LYS A 168 -40.81 -12.06 -22.40
CA LYS A 168 -39.73 -12.91 -22.93
C LYS A 168 -39.48 -14.16 -22.09
N ARG A 169 -40.46 -14.56 -21.27
CA ARG A 169 -40.34 -15.67 -20.31
C ARG A 169 -40.77 -17.03 -20.88
N ARG A 170 -41.48 -17.07 -22.01
CA ARG A 170 -42.01 -18.33 -22.57
C ARG A 170 -41.01 -19.05 -23.48
N ASN A 171 -40.21 -18.32 -24.26
CA ASN A 171 -39.30 -18.92 -25.24
C ASN A 171 -37.93 -19.32 -24.64
N GLU A 172 -37.42 -18.58 -23.66
CA GLU A 172 -36.13 -18.90 -23.02
C GLU A 172 -36.21 -20.06 -22.02
N LYS A 173 -37.40 -20.32 -21.45
CA LYS A 173 -37.61 -21.49 -20.57
C LYS A 173 -37.48 -22.83 -21.30
N MET A 174 -37.87 -22.92 -22.58
CA MET A 174 -37.65 -24.14 -23.38
C MET A 174 -36.15 -24.35 -23.69
N VAL A 175 -35.40 -23.29 -23.94
CA VAL A 175 -33.96 -23.37 -24.24
C VAL A 175 -33.14 -23.74 -23.00
N ALA A 176 -33.50 -23.21 -21.83
CA ALA A 176 -32.80 -23.52 -20.58
C ALA A 176 -33.04 -24.97 -20.10
N VAL A 177 -34.26 -25.52 -20.29
CA VAL A 177 -34.54 -26.94 -19.99
C VAL A 177 -33.82 -27.87 -20.97
N GLY A 178 -33.69 -27.49 -22.25
CA GLY A 178 -32.91 -28.24 -23.25
C GLY A 178 -31.40 -28.28 -22.95
N LEU A 179 -30.82 -27.14 -22.54
CA LEU A 179 -29.40 -27.09 -22.17
C LEU A 179 -29.08 -27.81 -20.86
N LEU A 180 -30.00 -27.84 -19.89
CA LEU A 180 -29.84 -28.64 -18.67
C LEU A 180 -29.99 -30.14 -18.91
N GLY A 181 -30.80 -30.56 -19.90
CA GLY A 181 -30.88 -31.97 -20.33
C GLY A 181 -29.62 -32.48 -21.02
N MET A 182 -28.99 -31.66 -21.87
CA MET A 182 -27.73 -32.00 -22.56
C MET A 182 -26.51 -32.10 -21.64
N ILE A 183 -26.57 -31.55 -20.43
CA ILE A 183 -25.46 -31.60 -19.47
C ILE A 183 -25.60 -32.80 -18.51
N LEU A 184 -26.79 -33.41 -18.44
CA LEU A 184 -27.13 -34.51 -17.53
C LEU A 184 -27.37 -35.86 -18.23
N THR A 185 -26.98 -36.00 -19.50
CA THR A 185 -26.84 -37.29 -20.20
C THR A 185 -25.41 -37.44 -20.68
#